data_AF-A0A7C3LKT1-F1
#
_entry.id   AF-A0A7C3LKT1-F1
#
_cell.length_a   1.000
_cell.length_b   1.000
_cell.length_c   1.000
_cell.angle_alpha   90.00
_cell.angle_beta   90.00
_cell.angle_gamma   90.00
#
_symmetry.space_group_name_H-M   'P 1'
#
loop_
_entity.id
_entity.type
_entity.pdbx_description
1 polymer ?
#
loop_
_entity_poly.entity_id
_entity_poly.type
_entity_poly.pdbx_seq_one_letter_code
_entity_poly.pdbx_strand_id
1 'polypeptide(L)'
;MKKHYPWLWFDADGTLFDYNRAETTALLKAFGAQGLNYREEYLGLYQGINHDLWQALERHEITPDVLQVRRFELLLEAIGTS
;
A
#
# COMPACT_ATOMS: atom_id res chain seq x y z
N MET A 1 -6.85 -23.57 35.24
CA MET A 1 -5.43 -23.52 34.83
C MET A 1 -5.25 -22.43 33.78
N LYS A 2 -4.29 -21.51 33.94
CA LYS A 2 -3.91 -20.54 32.89
C LYS A 2 -3.09 -21.26 31.82
N LYS A 3 -3.45 -21.08 30.55
CA LYS A 3 -2.63 -21.56 29.43
C LYS A 3 -1.41 -20.65 29.27
N HIS A 4 -0.24 -21.25 29.09
CA HIS A 4 1.01 -20.55 28.82
C HIS A 4 1.42 -20.86 27.37
N TYR A 5 1.55 -19.83 26.54
CA TYR A 5 2.02 -19.96 25.17
C TYR A 5 3.47 -19.48 25.12
N PRO A 6 4.44 -20.35 24.74
CA PRO A 6 5.86 -19.98 24.70
C PRO A 6 6.19 -19.04 23.55
N TRP A 7 5.33 -18.97 22.53
CA TRP A 7 5.52 -18.16 21.34
C TRP A 7 4.24 -17.42 21.00
N LEU A 8 4.38 -16.14 20.66
CA LEU A 8 3.33 -15.31 20.11
C LEU A 8 3.85 -14.75 18.79
N TRP A 9 3.12 -15.01 17.71
CA TRP A 9 3.39 -14.43 16.41
C TRP A 9 2.30 -13.42 16.11
N PHE A 10 2.74 -12.22 15.80
CA PHE A 10 1.86 -11.13 15.40
C PHE A 10 2.12 -10.85 13.93
N ASP A 11 1.03 -10.62 13.22
CA ASP A 11 1.13 -9.88 11.97
C ASP A 11 1.61 -8.45 12.26
N ALA A 12 2.21 -7.80 11.27
CA ALA A 12 2.75 -6.46 11.43
C ALA A 12 1.67 -5.40 11.15
N ASP A 13 1.22 -5.35 9.90
CA ASP A 13 0.35 -4.29 9.40
C ASP A 13 -1.11 -4.53 9.83
N GLY A 14 -1.73 -3.50 10.43
CA GLY A 14 -3.10 -3.63 10.96
C GLY A 14 -3.19 -4.41 12.28
N THR A 15 -2.07 -4.95 12.79
CA THR A 15 -2.00 -5.60 14.11
C THR A 15 -1.06 -4.84 15.06
N LEU A 16 0.21 -4.64 14.69
CA LEU A 16 1.18 -3.86 15.47
C LEU A 16 1.30 -2.41 14.95
N PHE A 17 1.15 -2.23 13.64
CA PHE A 17 1.30 -0.93 12.99
C PHE A 17 -0.02 -0.43 12.39
N ASP A 18 -0.23 0.88 12.48
CA ASP A 18 -1.33 1.57 11.80
C ASP A 18 -0.97 1.82 10.34
N TYR A 19 -1.13 0.77 9.54
CA TYR A 19 -0.84 0.78 8.10
C TYR A 19 -1.67 1.85 7.38
N ASN A 20 -2.95 2.00 7.69
CA ASN A 20 -3.85 2.96 7.03
C ASN A 20 -3.34 4.40 7.17
N ARG A 21 -2.91 4.79 8.38
CA ARG A 21 -2.33 6.11 8.61
C ARG A 21 -0.98 6.27 7.92
N ALA A 22 -0.15 5.23 7.95
CA ALA A 22 1.16 5.25 7.30
C ALA A 22 1.04 5.40 5.77
N GLU A 23 0.15 4.64 5.14
CA GLU A 23 -0.13 4.67 3.70
C GLU A 23 -0.61 6.05 3.26
N THR A 24 -1.63 6.60 3.94
CA THR A 24 -2.15 7.94 3.66
C THR A 24 -1.05 9.00 3.75
N THR A 25 -0.23 8.93 4.79
CA THR A 25 0.88 9.87 5.00
C THR A 25 1.97 9.72 3.93
N ALA A 26 2.31 8.49 3.55
CA ALA A 26 3.33 8.21 2.55
C ALA A 26 2.90 8.67 1.16
N LEU A 27 1.63 8.42 0.78
CA LEU A 27 1.08 8.86 -0.50
C LEU A 27 1.11 10.39 -0.62
N LEU A 28 0.62 11.10 0.42
CA LEU A 28 0.66 12.56 0.46
C LEU A 28 2.10 13.10 0.29
N LYS A 29 3.06 12.52 1.01
CA LYS A 29 4.48 12.91 0.92
C LYS A 29 5.07 12.63 -0.45
N ALA A 30 4.73 11.51 -1.08
CA ALA A 30 5.21 11.15 -2.41
C ALA A 30 4.75 12.18 -3.46
N PHE A 31 3.47 12.57 -3.43
CA PHE A 31 2.95 13.65 -4.28
C PHE A 31 3.70 14.96 -4.05
N GLY A 32 3.85 15.37 -2.77
CA GLY A 32 4.57 16.59 -2.42
C GLY A 32 6.04 16.59 -2.87
N ALA A 33 6.72 15.44 -2.78
CA ALA A 33 8.10 15.30 -3.23
C ALA A 33 8.26 15.42 -4.76
N GLN A 34 7.22 15.06 -5.53
CA GLN A 34 7.19 15.20 -6.98
C GLN A 34 6.59 16.54 -7.46
N GLY A 35 6.21 17.44 -6.53
CA GLY A 35 5.55 18.70 -6.88
C GLY A 35 4.14 18.53 -7.45
N LEU A 36 3.51 17.36 -7.23
CA LEU A 36 2.16 17.05 -7.71
C LEU A 36 1.11 17.47 -6.67
N ASN A 37 -0.04 17.91 -7.17
CA ASN A 37 -1.18 18.24 -6.31
C ASN A 37 -1.89 16.96 -5.86
N TYR A 38 -1.88 16.69 -4.57
CA TYR A 38 -2.65 15.59 -3.99
C TYR A 38 -4.15 15.93 -3.90
N ARG A 39 -5.01 14.94 -4.12
CA ARG A 39 -6.45 14.98 -3.86
C ARG A 39 -6.86 13.76 -3.05
N GLU A 40 -7.85 13.92 -2.18
CA GLU A 40 -8.33 12.86 -1.30
C GLU A 40 -8.86 11.64 -2.08
N GLU A 41 -9.45 11.86 -3.27
CA GLU A 41 -9.92 10.81 -4.18
C GLU A 41 -8.81 9.87 -4.67
N TYR A 42 -7.54 10.32 -4.67
CA TYR A 42 -6.41 9.51 -5.14
C TYR A 42 -6.05 8.40 -4.17
N LEU A 43 -6.35 8.56 -2.88
CA LEU A 43 -6.10 7.51 -1.90
C LEU A 43 -6.97 6.28 -2.19
N GLY A 44 -8.25 6.48 -2.51
CA GLY A 44 -9.15 5.37 -2.85
C GLY A 44 -8.71 4.63 -4.12
N LEU A 45 -8.27 5.37 -5.14
CA LEU A 45 -7.70 4.77 -6.36
C LEU A 45 -6.43 3.98 -6.06
N TYR A 46 -5.50 4.58 -5.30
CA TYR A 46 -4.26 3.93 -4.90
C TYR A 46 -4.51 2.65 -4.10
N GLN A 47 -5.46 2.67 -3.16
CA GLN A 47 -5.81 1.51 -2.34
C GLN A 47 -6.36 0.36 -3.18
N GLY A 48 -7.24 0.65 -4.14
CA GLY A 48 -7.74 -0.35 -5.09
C GLY A 48 -6.61 -0.98 -5.90
N ILE A 49 -5.78 -0.14 -6.52
CA ILE A 49 -4.62 -0.58 -7.32
C ILE A 49 -3.64 -1.42 -6.48
N ASN A 50 -3.31 -0.94 -5.28
CA ASN A 50 -2.37 -1.61 -4.39
C ASN A 50 -2.93 -2.97 -3.94
N HIS A 51 -4.23 -3.05 -3.62
CA HIS A 51 -4.90 -4.31 -3.29
C HIS A 51 -4.81 -5.34 -4.42
N ASP A 52 -5.16 -4.94 -5.65
CA ASP A 52 -5.14 -5.85 -6.81
C ASP A 52 -3.72 -6.37 -7.10
N LEU A 53 -2.71 -5.51 -6.97
CA LEU A 53 -1.31 -5.90 -7.15
C LEU A 53 -0.80 -6.82 -6.03
N TRP A 54 -1.22 -6.60 -4.78
CA TRP A 54 -0.91 -7.53 -3.69
C TRP A 54 -1.49 -8.92 -3.96
N GLN A 55 -2.74 -9.00 -4.42
CA GLN A 55 -3.33 -10.29 -4.79
C GLN A 55 -2.59 -10.95 -5.96
N ALA A 56 -2.13 -10.17 -6.96
CA ALA A 56 -1.31 -10.71 -8.05
C ALA A 56 0.05 -11.22 -7.56
N LEU A 57 0.67 -10.53 -6.61
CA LEU A 57 1.91 -10.96 -5.96
C LEU A 57 1.71 -12.27 -5.18
N GLU A 58 0.63 -12.40 -4.41
CA GLU A 58 0.27 -13.63 -3.69
C GLU A 58 0.05 -14.82 -4.64
N ARG A 59 -0.47 -14.56 -5.83
CA ARG A 59 -0.60 -15.55 -6.91
C ARG A 59 0.71 -15.82 -7.67
N HIS A 60 1.82 -15.19 -7.29
CA HIS A 60 3.13 -15.27 -7.95
C HIS A 60 3.12 -14.80 -9.42
N GLU A 61 2.18 -13.93 -9.80
CA GLU A 61 2.06 -13.39 -11.16
C GLU A 61 3.03 -12.22 -11.41
N ILE A 62 3.41 -11.52 -10.34
CA ILE A 62 4.37 -10.41 -10.35
C ILE A 62 5.40 -10.60 -9.24
N THR A 63 6.48 -9.82 -9.29
CA THR A 63 7.49 -9.78 -8.22
C THR A 63 7.26 -8.59 -7.29
N PRO A 64 7.87 -8.59 -6.08
CA PRO A 64 7.81 -7.43 -5.19
C PRO A 64 8.32 -6.15 -5.84
N ASP A 65 9.37 -6.23 -6.66
CA ASP A 65 9.93 -5.07 -7.38
C ASP A 65 8.92 -4.47 -8.38
N VAL A 66 8.15 -5.34 -9.06
CA VAL A 66 7.07 -4.91 -9.96
C VAL A 66 5.95 -4.22 -9.16
N LEU A 67 5.51 -4.79 -8.04
CA LEU A 67 4.47 -4.18 -7.19
C LEU A 67 4.88 -2.78 -6.74
N GLN A 68 6.14 -2.61 -6.33
CA GLN A 68 6.64 -1.33 -5.80
C GLN A 68 6.49 -0.18 -6.80
N VAL A 69 6.80 -0.43 -8.08
CA VAL A 69 6.77 0.58 -9.14
C VAL A 69 5.38 0.68 -9.77
N ARG A 70 4.79 -0.47 -10.14
CA ARG A 70 3.57 -0.52 -10.97
C ARG A 70 2.36 0.15 -10.31
N ARG A 71 2.26 0.12 -8.98
CA ARG A 71 1.17 0.79 -8.25
C ARG A 71 1.15 2.30 -8.43
N PHE A 72 2.32 2.93 -8.59
CA PHE A 72 2.40 4.36 -8.85
C PHE A 72 2.19 4.68 -10.33
N GLU A 73 2.71 3.86 -11.24
CA GLU A 73 2.43 4.00 -12.67
C GLU A 73 0.93 3.96 -12.96
N LEU A 74 0.24 2.93 -12.47
CA LEU A 74 -1.21 2.78 -12.62
C LEU A 74 -1.98 3.94 -11.99
N LEU A 75 -1.52 4.44 -10.83
CA LEU A 75 -2.15 5.60 -10.22
C LEU A 75 -2.01 6.85 -11.11
N LEU A 76 -0.80 7.12 -11.62
CA LEU A 76 -0.51 8.28 -12.47
C LEU A 76 -1.27 8.22 -13.80
N GLU A 77 -1.37 7.02 -14.40
CA GLU A 77 -2.22 6.74 -15.57
C GLU A 77 -3.70 7.07 -15.25
N ALA A 78 -4.22 6.58 -14.11
CA ALA A 78 -5.62 6.76 -13.73
C ALA A 78 -5.99 8.24 -13.46
N ILE A 79 -5.06 9.05 -12.96
CA ILE A 79 -5.30 10.49 -12.69
C ILE A 79 -4.91 11.40 -13.87
N GLY A 80 -4.48 10.83 -15.00
CA GLY A 80 -4.18 11.56 -16.24
C GLY A 80 -2.90 12.41 -16.18
N THR A 81 -1.88 11.95 -15.43
CA THR A 81 -0.57 12.65 -15.31
C THR A 81 0.55 11.94 -16.10
N SER A 82 0.19 11.08 -17.06
CA SER A 82 1.09 10.32 -17.93
C SER A 82 1.52 11.09 -19.17
#